data_AF-A0A4Q3VD31-F1
#
_entry.id   AF-A0A4Q3VD31-F1
#
_cell.length_a   1.000
_cell.length_b   1.000
_cell.length_c   1.000
_cell.angle_alpha   90.00
_cell.angle_beta   90.00
_cell.angle_gamma   90.00
#
_symmetry.space_group_name_H-M   'P 1'
#
loop_
_entity.id
_entity.type
_entity.pdbx_description
1 polymer ?
#
loop_
_entity_poly.entity_id
_entity_poly.type
_entity_poly.pdbx_seq_one_letter_code
_entity_poly.pdbx_strand_id
1 'polypeptide(L)'
;DHSEATPVDWVSGAAFIAREELVEKIGLFDPEFFMYCEDVDLCWRTWKADYKVIYLPEAVITHAIGRSTDKAPNRMIGRFHRSMLRFYAKNMLPERPLLLRPIFYAGAALAVAARASIFILRNKMDVLKRRRAR
;
A
#
# COMPACT_ATOMS: atom_id res chain seq x y z
N ASP A 1 11.23 0.38 18.41
CA ASP A 1 11.77 1.66 18.86
C ASP A 1 11.90 2.56 17.63
N HIS A 2 11.60 3.86 17.76
CA HIS A 2 11.64 4.84 16.66
C HIS A 2 12.69 5.93 16.90
N SER A 3 13.63 5.70 17.80
CA SER A 3 14.68 6.66 18.15
C SER A 3 15.95 6.52 17.31
N GLU A 4 16.13 5.40 16.61
CA GLU A 4 17.36 5.12 15.85
C GLU A 4 17.07 4.75 14.39
N ALA A 5 18.05 5.07 13.54
CA ALA A 5 18.01 4.70 12.13
C ALA A 5 18.03 3.18 11.97
N THR A 6 16.95 2.62 11.43
CA THR A 6 16.73 1.15 11.47
C THR A 6 16.23 0.63 10.13
N PRO A 7 16.70 -0.55 9.66
CA PRO A 7 16.12 -1.22 8.51
C PRO A 7 14.66 -1.61 8.78
N VAL A 8 13.79 -1.32 7.82
CA VAL A 8 12.36 -1.62 7.89
C VAL A 8 11.88 -2.20 6.56
N ASP A 9 10.76 -2.92 6.58
CA ASP A 9 10.18 -3.49 5.36
C ASP A 9 9.72 -2.40 4.38
N TRP A 10 9.23 -1.28 4.92
CA TRP A 10 8.61 -0.21 4.16
C TRP A 10 8.54 1.11 4.95
N VAL A 11 8.59 2.23 4.23
CA VAL A 11 8.28 3.58 4.74
C VAL A 11 7.27 4.25 3.81
N SER A 12 6.47 5.17 4.35
CA SER A 12 5.43 5.87 3.58
C SER A 12 6.01 6.72 2.45
N GLY A 13 5.35 6.72 1.30
CA GLY A 13 5.63 7.62 0.17
C GLY A 13 5.36 9.09 0.39
N ALA A 14 5.13 9.51 1.64
CA ALA A 14 5.13 10.92 2.01
C ALA A 14 6.49 11.58 1.72
N ALA A 15 7.59 10.86 1.93
CA ALA A 15 8.93 11.36 1.67
C ALA A 15 9.94 10.23 1.49
N PHE A 16 10.74 10.31 0.44
CA PHE A 16 11.82 9.39 0.15
C PHE A 16 13.08 10.14 -0.23
N ILE A 17 14.23 9.56 0.12
CA ILE A 17 15.51 9.84 -0.51
C ILE A 17 16.09 8.51 -0.96
N ALA A 18 16.62 8.46 -2.18
CA ALA A 18 17.19 7.26 -2.77
C ALA A 18 18.49 7.60 -3.49
N ARG A 19 19.40 6.63 -3.56
CA ARG A 19 20.62 6.76 -4.36
C ARG A 19 20.23 6.74 -5.84
N GLU A 20 20.94 7.54 -6.64
CA GLU A 20 20.72 7.58 -8.09
C GLU A 20 20.91 6.20 -8.74
N GLU A 21 21.99 5.49 -8.38
CA GLU A 21 22.26 4.11 -8.84
C GLU A 21 21.12 3.11 -8.54
N LEU A 22 20.41 3.30 -7.41
CA LEU A 22 19.27 2.47 -7.07
C LEU A 22 18.11 2.75 -8.02
N VAL A 23 17.83 4.04 -8.26
CA VAL A 23 16.77 4.47 -9.18
C VAL A 23 17.04 3.99 -10.60
N GLU A 24 18.29 4.04 -11.07
CA GLU A 24 18.67 3.47 -12.37
C GLU A 24 18.46 1.96 -12.43
N LYS A 25 18.75 1.24 -11.33
CA LYS A 25 18.63 -0.22 -11.26
C LYS A 25 17.19 -0.72 -11.21
N ILE A 26 16.32 -0.10 -10.40
CA ILE A 26 14.96 -0.61 -10.14
C ILE A 26 13.84 0.27 -10.69
N GLY A 27 14.16 1.46 -11.19
CA GLY A 27 13.19 2.48 -11.59
C GLY A 27 12.51 3.18 -10.40
N LEU A 28 11.64 4.14 -10.72
CA LEU A 28 10.84 4.89 -9.74
C LEU A 28 9.58 4.09 -9.32
N PHE A 29 8.52 4.80 -8.93
CA PHE A 29 7.20 4.21 -8.70
C PHE A 29 6.69 3.52 -9.96
N ASP A 30 6.08 2.35 -9.78
CA ASP A 30 5.45 1.64 -10.88
C ASP A 30 4.14 2.35 -11.27
N PRO A 31 4.01 2.85 -12.52
CA PRO A 31 2.85 3.62 -12.97
C PRO A 31 1.55 2.81 -12.99
N GLU A 32 1.61 1.48 -12.89
CA GLU A 32 0.41 0.67 -12.70
C GLU A 32 -0.27 1.02 -11.37
N PHE A 33 0.48 1.39 -10.33
CA PHE A 33 -0.05 1.86 -9.06
C PHE A 33 -0.32 3.37 -9.12
N PHE A 34 -1.58 3.74 -9.36
CA PHE A 34 -1.98 5.15 -9.32
C PHE A 34 -1.98 5.74 -7.89
N MET A 35 -2.42 4.97 -6.90
CA MET A 35 -2.54 5.39 -5.51
C MET A 35 -2.65 4.15 -4.61
N TYR A 36 -1.93 4.16 -3.50
CA TYR A 36 -1.70 3.06 -2.58
C TYR A 36 -0.81 1.94 -3.12
N CYS A 37 0.00 1.38 -2.22
CA CYS A 37 0.95 0.29 -2.49
C CYS A 37 2.04 0.61 -3.52
N GLU A 38 2.08 1.79 -4.14
CA GLU A 38 3.20 2.24 -4.99
C GLU A 38 4.50 2.34 -4.19
N ASP A 39 4.41 2.83 -2.95
CA ASP A 39 5.51 2.94 -2.01
C ASP A 39 5.91 1.58 -1.43
N VAL A 40 4.92 0.71 -1.16
CA VAL A 40 5.14 -0.69 -0.75
C VAL A 40 5.87 -1.46 -1.85
N ASP A 41 5.46 -1.30 -3.11
CA ASP A 41 6.11 -1.91 -4.26
C ASP A 41 7.55 -1.41 -4.44
N LEU A 42 7.79 -0.11 -4.29
CA LEU A 42 9.14 0.45 -4.38
C LEU A 42 10.06 -0.09 -3.27
N CYS A 43 9.58 -0.15 -2.02
CA CYS A 43 10.34 -0.70 -0.90
C CYS A 43 10.62 -2.21 -1.09
N TRP A 44 9.62 -2.96 -1.56
CA TRP A 44 9.78 -4.38 -1.89
C TRP A 44 10.85 -4.60 -2.96
N ARG A 45 10.80 -3.85 -4.06
CA ARG A 45 11.82 -3.90 -5.13
C ARG A 45 13.21 -3.49 -4.64
N THR A 46 13.29 -2.54 -3.72
CA THR A 46 14.56 -2.13 -3.08
C THR A 46 15.20 -3.31 -2.36
N TRP A 47 14.45 -4.01 -1.51
CA TRP A 47 14.93 -5.22 -0.83
C TRP A 47 15.30 -6.34 -1.79
N LYS A 48 14.50 -6.57 -2.85
CA LYS A 48 14.80 -7.58 -3.89
C LYS A 48 16.04 -7.27 -4.73
N ALA A 49 16.52 -6.02 -4.71
CA ALA A 49 17.71 -5.58 -5.42
C ALA A 49 18.97 -5.56 -4.55
N ASP A 50 18.90 -6.16 -3.35
CA ASP A 50 19.95 -6.20 -2.31
C ASP A 50 20.29 -4.84 -1.69
N TYR A 51 19.33 -3.90 -1.72
CA TYR A 51 19.41 -2.63 -0.99
C TYR A 51 18.49 -2.67 0.24
N LYS A 52 18.76 -1.80 1.22
CA LYS A 52 17.96 -1.69 2.44
C LYS A 52 17.05 -0.46 2.37
N VAL A 53 15.83 -0.61 2.88
CA VAL A 53 14.96 0.51 3.23
C VAL A 53 15.21 0.87 4.69
N ILE A 54 15.55 2.14 4.96
CA ILE A 54 15.93 2.62 6.29
C ILE A 54 14.92 3.68 6.74
N TYR A 55 14.37 3.48 7.95
CA TYR A 55 13.67 4.54 8.66
C TYR A 55 14.70 5.46 9.31
N LEU A 56 14.58 6.77 9.10
CA LEU A 56 15.49 7.80 9.63
C LEU A 56 14.72 8.76 10.55
N PRO A 57 14.84 8.64 11.89
CA PRO A 57 14.05 9.44 12.83
C PRO A 57 14.36 10.94 12.82
N GLU A 58 15.56 11.33 12.41
CA GLU A 58 16.01 12.72 12.33
C GLU A 58 15.36 13.48 11.16
N ALA A 59 14.86 12.77 10.14
CA ALA A 59 14.19 13.35 8.99
C ALA A 59 12.69 13.51 9.26
N VAL A 60 12.30 14.66 9.80
CA VAL A 60 10.91 14.95 10.17
C VAL A 60 10.20 15.77 9.08
N ILE A 61 9.08 15.25 8.58
CA ILE A 61 8.26 15.90 7.56
C ILE A 61 6.79 15.87 7.99
N THR A 62 6.07 16.97 7.75
CA THR A 62 4.63 17.06 8.03
C THR A 62 3.84 16.61 6.81
N HIS A 63 3.04 15.55 6.94
CA HIS A 63 2.18 15.04 5.88
C HIS A 63 0.70 15.23 6.23
N ALA A 64 -0.06 15.89 5.34
CA ALA A 64 -1.50 16.07 5.50
C ALA A 64 -2.26 14.79 5.08
N ILE A 65 -2.28 13.81 5.97
CA ILE A 65 -2.81 12.46 5.71
C ILE A 65 -4.26 12.50 5.20
N GLY A 66 -4.53 11.79 4.11
CA GLY A 66 -5.90 11.52 3.63
C GLY A 66 -6.60 12.68 2.93
N ARG A 67 -5.94 13.84 2.74
CA ARG A 67 -6.56 15.00 2.07
C ARG A 67 -6.98 14.75 0.63
N SER A 68 -6.26 13.88 -0.09
CA SER A 68 -6.60 13.52 -1.47
C SER A 68 -7.86 12.65 -1.57
N THR A 69 -8.35 12.09 -0.45
CA THR A 69 -9.43 11.10 -0.44
C THR A 69 -10.55 11.38 0.57
N ASP A 70 -10.45 12.45 1.36
CA ASP A 70 -11.40 12.83 2.40
C ASP A 70 -12.85 12.99 1.87
N LYS A 71 -13.01 13.46 0.63
CA LYS A 71 -14.32 13.64 -0.02
C LYS A 71 -14.93 12.34 -0.56
N ALA A 72 -14.18 11.24 -0.66
CA ALA A 72 -14.65 10.02 -1.31
C ALA A 72 -14.16 8.73 -0.58
N PRO A 73 -14.52 8.52 0.70
CA PRO A 73 -13.99 7.43 1.52
C PRO A 73 -14.28 6.03 0.98
N ASN A 74 -15.45 5.78 0.39
CA ASN A 74 -15.74 4.46 -0.20
C ASN A 74 -14.93 4.19 -1.47
N ARG A 75 -14.69 5.23 -2.28
CA ARG A 75 -13.83 5.13 -3.48
C ARG A 75 -12.38 4.89 -3.08
N MET A 76 -11.93 5.57 -2.04
CA MET A 76 -10.63 5.36 -1.40
C MET A 76 -10.46 3.91 -0.94
N ILE A 77 -11.41 3.38 -0.16
CA ILE A 77 -11.39 1.97 0.28
C ILE A 77 -11.26 1.03 -0.92
N GLY A 78 -12.08 1.21 -1.96
CA GLY A 78 -12.01 0.38 -3.17
C GLY A 78 -10.65 0.44 -3.87
N ARG A 79 -10.08 1.65 -4.03
CA ARG A 79 -8.76 1.84 -4.65
C ARG A 79 -7.64 1.19 -3.83
N PHE A 80 -7.63 1.40 -2.51
CA PHE A 80 -6.65 0.81 -1.60
C PHE A 80 -6.63 -0.72 -1.73
N HIS A 81 -7.79 -1.36 -1.64
CA HIS A 81 -7.92 -2.81 -1.73
C HIS A 81 -7.56 -3.34 -3.13
N ARG A 82 -7.92 -2.61 -4.20
CA ARG A 82 -7.49 -2.98 -5.56
C ARG A 82 -5.97 -2.93 -5.71
N SER A 83 -5.33 -1.91 -5.13
CA SER A 83 -3.86 -1.80 -5.13
C SER A 83 -3.20 -2.93 -4.35
N MET A 84 -3.77 -3.34 -3.20
CA MET A 84 -3.28 -4.50 -2.45
C MET A 84 -3.34 -5.79 -3.28
N LEU A 85 -4.46 -6.04 -3.98
CA LEU A 85 -4.60 -7.22 -4.83
C LEU A 85 -3.59 -7.20 -5.99
N ARG A 86 -3.36 -6.02 -6.59
CA ARG A 86 -2.33 -5.84 -7.62
C ARG A 86 -0.94 -6.13 -7.07
N PHE A 87 -0.57 -5.56 -5.91
CA PHE A 87 0.72 -5.82 -5.27
C PHE A 87 0.92 -7.33 -5.05
N TYR A 88 -0.09 -8.01 -4.50
CA TYR A 88 -0.05 -9.46 -4.32
C TYR A 88 0.15 -10.21 -5.64
N ALA A 89 -0.63 -9.88 -6.65
CA ALA A 89 -0.57 -10.52 -7.97
C ALA A 89 0.79 -10.33 -8.66
N LYS A 90 1.39 -9.15 -8.50
CA LYS A 90 2.69 -8.79 -9.07
C LYS A 90 3.85 -9.44 -8.32
N ASN A 91 3.86 -9.35 -6.99
CA ASN A 91 5.07 -9.63 -6.20
C ASN A 91 5.05 -10.99 -5.48
N MET A 92 3.87 -11.49 -5.08
CA MET A 92 3.77 -12.70 -4.25
C MET A 92 3.20 -13.91 -5.00
N LEU A 93 2.27 -13.68 -5.92
CA LEU A 93 1.67 -14.74 -6.72
C LEU A 93 2.69 -15.48 -7.61
N PRO A 94 3.71 -14.83 -8.20
CA PRO A 94 4.71 -15.52 -9.01
C PRO A 94 5.51 -16.56 -8.23
N GLU A 95 5.67 -16.40 -6.91
CA GLU A 95 6.34 -17.35 -6.02
C GLU A 95 5.51 -18.62 -5.77
N ARG A 96 4.23 -18.64 -6.17
CA ARG A 96 3.34 -19.80 -6.05
C ARG A 96 3.47 -20.73 -7.27
N PRO A 97 3.26 -22.06 -7.08
CA PRO A 97 3.23 -23.01 -8.19
C PRO A 97 2.22 -22.59 -9.27
N LEU A 98 2.64 -22.63 -10.54
CA LEU A 98 1.89 -22.09 -11.68
C LEU A 98 0.43 -22.56 -11.73
N LEU A 99 0.19 -23.86 -11.54
CA LEU A 99 -1.14 -24.48 -11.58
C LEU A 99 -2.06 -24.03 -10.43
N LEU A 100 -1.49 -23.61 -9.29
CA LEU A 100 -2.25 -23.18 -8.13
C LEU A 100 -2.47 -21.67 -8.10
N ARG A 101 -1.81 -20.89 -8.97
CA ARG A 101 -1.96 -19.43 -9.01
C ARG A 101 -3.42 -18.97 -9.12
N PRO A 102 -4.31 -19.58 -9.94
CA PRO A 102 -5.71 -19.18 -9.98
C PRO A 102 -6.42 -19.32 -8.63
N ILE A 103 -6.13 -20.41 -7.89
CA ILE A 103 -6.71 -20.67 -6.56
C ILE A 103 -6.22 -19.62 -5.56
N PHE A 104 -4.90 -19.39 -5.52
CA PHE A 104 -4.29 -18.41 -4.63
C PHE A 104 -4.76 -16.98 -4.94
N TYR A 105 -4.91 -16.63 -6.22
CA TYR A 105 -5.42 -15.33 -6.64
C TYR A 105 -6.90 -15.16 -6.26
N ALA A 106 -7.73 -16.17 -6.51
CA ALA A 106 -9.15 -16.15 -6.12
C ALA A 106 -9.33 -16.00 -4.60
N GLY A 107 -8.54 -16.73 -3.81
CA GLY A 107 -8.55 -16.60 -2.35
C GLY A 107 -8.14 -15.20 -1.88
N ALA A 108 -7.07 -14.63 -2.44
CA ALA A 108 -6.64 -13.27 -2.13
C ALA A 108 -7.69 -12.22 -2.55
N ALA A 109 -8.26 -12.36 -3.75
CA ALA A 109 -9.32 -11.47 -4.25
C ALA A 109 -10.56 -11.51 -3.35
N LEU A 110 -10.99 -12.69 -2.92
CA LEU A 110 -12.11 -12.87 -2.00
C LEU A 110 -11.81 -12.21 -0.64
N ALA A 111 -10.63 -12.46 -0.06
CA ALA A 111 -10.25 -11.89 1.23
C ALA A 111 -10.19 -10.34 1.18
N VAL A 112 -9.60 -9.79 0.13
CA VAL A 112 -9.51 -8.35 -0.10
C VAL A 112 -10.90 -7.74 -0.33
N ALA A 113 -11.77 -8.39 -1.11
CA ALA A 113 -13.13 -7.94 -1.35
C ALA A 113 -14.00 -7.98 -0.08
N ALA A 114 -13.88 -9.04 0.72
CA ALA A 114 -14.56 -9.17 2.00
C ALA A 114 -14.13 -8.04 2.96
N ARG A 115 -12.82 -7.80 3.08
CA ARG A 115 -12.27 -6.71 3.89
C ARG A 115 -12.79 -5.35 3.42
N ALA A 116 -12.73 -5.06 2.11
CA ALA A 116 -13.25 -3.82 1.53
C ALA A 116 -14.74 -3.63 1.86
N SER A 117 -15.54 -4.69 1.75
CA SER A 117 -16.97 -4.68 2.01
C SER A 117 -17.27 -4.33 3.47
N ILE A 118 -16.53 -4.92 4.43
CA ILE A 118 -16.65 -4.60 5.85
C ILE A 118 -16.39 -3.11 6.10
N PHE A 119 -15.32 -2.55 5.56
CA PHE A 119 -14.99 -1.13 5.73
C PHE A 119 -16.03 -0.20 5.09
N ILE A 120 -16.54 -0.54 3.90
CA ILE A 120 -17.58 0.24 3.22
C ILE A 120 -18.89 0.21 4.03
N LEU A 121 -19.29 -0.97 4.53
CA LEU A 121 -20.49 -1.11 5.36
C LEU A 121 -20.36 -0.31 6.65
N ARG A 122 -19.22 -0.42 7.34
CA ARG A 122 -18.92 0.37 8.54
C ARG A 122 -19.01 1.87 8.27
N ASN A 123 -18.38 2.35 7.20
CA ASN A 123 -18.43 3.76 6.82
C ASN A 123 -19.87 4.22 6.52
N LYS A 124 -20.67 3.42 5.81
CA LYS A 124 -22.10 3.71 5.58
C LYS A 124 -22.89 3.78 6.89
N MET A 125 -22.66 2.84 7.81
CA MET A 125 -23.32 2.84 9.12
C MET A 125 -22.95 4.08 9.95
N ASP A 126 -21.68 4.48 9.95
CA ASP A 126 -21.22 5.67 10.67
C ASP A 126 -21.86 6.95 10.12
N VAL A 127 -21.99 7.06 8.79
CA VAL A 127 -22.72 8.17 8.15
C VAL A 127 -24.19 8.19 8.56
N LEU A 128 -24.86 7.03 8.58
CA LEU A 128 -26.27 6.92 9.01
C LEU A 128 -26.46 7.32 10.48
N LYS A 129 -25.56 6.88 11.38
CA LYS A 129 -25.59 7.27 12.80
C LYS A 129 -25.44 8.78 12.97
N ARG A 130 -24.50 9.41 12.25
CA ARG A 130 -24.32 10.88 12.30
C ARG A 130 -25.53 11.65 11.79
N ARG A 131 -26.26 11.12 10.81
CA ARG A 131 -27.51 11.72 10.30
C ARG A 131 -28.67 11.61 11.28
N ARG A 132 -28.75 10.53 12.07
CA ARG A 132 -29.79 10.33 13.09
C ARG A 132 -29.55 11.13 14.37
N ALA A 133 -28.30 11.52 14.63
CA ALA A 133 -27.90 12.30 15.81
C ALA A 133 -27.97 13.83 15.58
N ARG A 134 -28.37 14.26 14.38
CA ARG A 134 -28.68 15.65 14.02
C ARG A 134 -30.19 15.79 13.89
#